data_AF-A0A6A5R7U5-F1
#
_entry.id   AF-A0A6A5R7U5-F1
#
_cell.length_a   1.000
_cell.length_b   1.000
_cell.length_c   1.000
_cell.angle_alpha   90.00
_cell.angle_beta   90.00
_cell.angle_gamma   90.00
#
_symmetry.space_group_name_H-M   'P 1'
#
loop_
_entity.id
_entity.type
_entity.pdbx_description
1 polymer ?
#
loop_
_entity_poly.entity_id
_entity_poly.type
_entity_poly.pdbx_seq_one_letter_code
_entity_poly.pdbx_strand_id
1 'polypeptide(L)'
;MARIATIYHHLHAKLRLRKWSPTGVANFVFQADDQLADVIEHLPVHLQHCDDTSISNQQELQNRFPWIATQRTSLVIVLLYFRLAINRVLQVYWLEGSTNFARARAICLSSAVGVIRCATTGQEHFSRLRSWDFAMLIFSATVTLALEVRRVDDADPQLIEAIADSVQTLERVESQNNLAKEARRILDEMRLV
;
A
#
# COMPACT_ATOMS: atom_id res chain seq x y z
N MET A 1 4.98 14.12 -0.07
CA MET A 1 3.52 14.09 0.16
C MET A 1 2.73 14.95 -0.83
N ALA A 2 2.96 16.27 -0.93
CA ALA A 2 2.22 17.11 -1.89
C ALA A 2 2.29 16.60 -3.35
N ARG A 3 3.50 16.26 -3.84
CA ARG A 3 3.68 15.66 -5.19
C ARG A 3 2.84 14.39 -5.39
N ILE A 4 2.83 13.48 -4.41
CA ILE A 4 2.08 12.22 -4.46
C ILE A 4 0.57 12.50 -4.55
N ALA A 5 0.07 13.40 -3.70
CA ALA A 5 -1.33 13.80 -3.70
C ALA A 5 -1.74 14.44 -5.04
N THR A 6 -0.88 15.27 -5.63
CA THR A 6 -1.11 15.86 -6.96
C THR A 6 -1.21 14.80 -8.05
N ILE A 7 -0.28 13.82 -8.07
CA ILE A 7 -0.30 12.72 -9.05
C ILE A 7 -1.62 11.95 -8.95
N TYR A 8 -2.00 11.54 -7.72
CA TYR A 8 -3.24 10.80 -7.48
C TYR A 8 -4.49 11.62 -7.86
N HIS A 9 -4.54 12.89 -7.47
CA HIS A 9 -5.66 13.77 -7.79
C HIS A 9 -5.78 14.00 -9.30
N HIS A 10 -4.67 14.20 -10.00
CA HIS A 10 -4.64 14.40 -11.45
C HIS A 10 -5.13 13.17 -12.21
N LEU A 11 -4.73 11.97 -11.77
CA LEU A 11 -5.28 10.72 -12.31
C LEU A 11 -6.80 10.68 -12.15
N HIS A 12 -7.31 10.87 -10.94
CA HIS A 12 -8.75 10.82 -10.68
C HIS A 12 -9.54 11.92 -11.40
N ALA A 13 -8.96 13.11 -11.54
CA ALA A 13 -9.54 14.19 -12.34
C ALA A 13 -9.70 13.77 -13.80
N LYS A 14 -8.64 13.22 -14.43
CA LYS A 14 -8.71 12.71 -15.81
C LYS A 14 -9.78 11.64 -15.99
N LEU A 15 -9.87 10.69 -15.06
CA LEU A 15 -10.84 9.58 -15.12
C LEU A 15 -12.29 10.06 -15.03
N ARG A 16 -12.55 11.21 -14.38
CA ARG A 16 -13.89 11.79 -14.24
C ARG A 16 -14.36 12.63 -15.42
N LEU A 17 -13.45 13.08 -16.30
CA LEU A 17 -13.79 13.98 -17.40
C LEU A 17 -14.78 13.37 -18.40
N ARG A 18 -14.63 12.07 -18.70
CA ARG A 18 -15.48 11.32 -19.63
C ARG A 18 -15.27 9.82 -19.44
N LYS A 19 -16.07 9.02 -20.16
CA LYS A 19 -15.80 7.58 -20.30
C LYS A 19 -14.59 7.37 -21.21
N TRP A 20 -13.61 6.63 -20.72
CA TRP A 20 -12.39 6.28 -21.43
C TRP A 20 -12.42 4.81 -21.85
N SER A 21 -11.71 4.46 -22.92
CA SER A 21 -11.46 3.04 -23.24
C SER A 21 -10.56 2.41 -22.17
N PRO A 22 -10.62 1.07 -21.98
CA PRO A 22 -9.74 0.37 -21.03
C PRO A 22 -8.26 0.69 -21.24
N THR A 23 -7.81 0.75 -22.50
CA THR A 23 -6.44 1.13 -22.87
C THR A 23 -6.11 2.58 -22.49
N GLY A 24 -7.06 3.51 -22.64
CA GLY A 24 -6.88 4.89 -22.23
C GLY A 24 -6.73 5.03 -20.71
N VAL A 25 -7.54 4.30 -19.95
CA VAL A 25 -7.42 4.22 -18.48
C VAL A 25 -6.06 3.64 -18.09
N ALA A 26 -5.62 2.55 -18.75
CA ALA A 26 -4.33 1.93 -18.51
C ALA A 26 -3.17 2.90 -18.69
N ASN A 27 -3.17 3.67 -19.79
CA ASN A 27 -2.12 4.66 -20.05
C ASN A 27 -2.06 5.74 -18.96
N PHE A 28 -3.20 6.20 -18.43
CA PHE A 28 -3.19 7.16 -17.33
C PHE A 28 -2.66 6.56 -16.03
N VAL A 29 -3.00 5.31 -15.75
CA VAL A 29 -2.51 4.59 -14.56
C VAL A 29 -1.00 4.38 -14.65
N PHE A 30 -0.47 3.95 -15.79
CA PHE A 30 0.98 3.80 -15.99
C PHE A 30 1.71 5.12 -15.89
N GLN A 31 1.19 6.17 -16.51
CA GLN A 31 1.77 7.51 -16.38
C GLN A 31 1.82 7.97 -14.91
N ALA A 32 0.77 7.70 -14.14
CA ALA A 32 0.74 8.04 -12.72
C ALA A 32 1.69 7.17 -11.87
N ASP A 33 1.82 5.89 -12.18
CA ASP A 33 2.77 4.97 -11.53
C ASP A 33 4.23 5.39 -11.81
N ASP A 34 4.54 5.76 -13.06
CA ASP A 34 5.86 6.26 -13.46
C ASP A 34 6.21 7.57 -12.75
N GLN A 35 5.24 8.50 -12.65
CA GLN A 35 5.42 9.73 -11.87
C GLN A 35 5.64 9.46 -10.39
N LEU A 36 5.02 8.42 -9.84
CA LEU A 36 5.25 8.00 -8.46
C LEU A 36 6.65 7.39 -8.30
N ALA A 37 7.10 6.59 -9.26
CA ALA A 37 8.46 6.04 -9.28
C ALA A 37 9.52 7.16 -9.31
N ASP A 38 9.32 8.21 -10.11
CA ASP A 38 10.18 9.40 -10.12
C ASP A 38 10.26 10.08 -8.74
N VAL A 39 9.15 10.15 -8.00
CA VAL A 39 9.16 10.69 -6.62
C VAL A 39 10.02 9.82 -5.69
N ILE A 40 10.02 8.50 -5.87
CA ILE A 40 10.80 7.56 -5.06
C ILE A 40 12.29 7.71 -5.33
N GLU A 41 12.67 7.83 -6.60
CA GLU A 41 14.06 8.01 -7.02
C GLU A 41 14.68 9.30 -6.45
N HIS A 42 13.88 10.37 -6.35
CA HIS A 42 14.30 11.66 -5.83
C HIS A 42 14.09 11.83 -4.31
N LEU A 43 13.90 10.75 -3.56
CA LEU A 43 13.84 10.84 -2.10
C LEU A 43 15.17 11.32 -1.51
N PRO A 44 15.17 12.11 -0.42
CA PRO A 44 16.39 12.43 0.30
C PRO A 44 17.15 11.17 0.73
N VAL A 45 18.49 11.20 0.68
CA VAL A 45 19.37 10.05 1.01
C VAL A 45 19.05 9.43 2.37
N HIS A 46 18.75 10.25 3.38
CA HIS A 46 18.38 9.76 4.71
C HIS A 46 16.99 9.10 4.78
N LEU A 47 16.24 9.03 3.68
CA LEU A 47 14.97 8.31 3.54
C LEU A 47 15.05 7.17 2.50
N GLN A 48 16.17 7.06 1.78
CA GLN A 48 16.42 5.97 0.83
C GLN A 48 16.90 4.71 1.55
N HIS A 49 16.69 3.56 0.91
CA HIS A 49 17.35 2.31 1.29
C HIS A 49 18.84 2.43 0.94
N CYS A 50 19.71 1.94 1.81
CA CYS A 50 21.14 2.18 1.73
C CYS A 50 21.87 0.87 1.41
N ASP A 51 22.82 0.94 0.48
CA ASP A 51 23.75 -0.15 0.19
C ASP A 51 24.68 -0.42 1.38
N ASP A 52 25.20 -1.65 1.46
CA ASP A 52 25.92 -2.20 2.62
C ASP A 52 27.04 -1.31 3.18
N THR A 53 27.68 -0.50 2.36
CA THR A 53 28.76 0.43 2.73
C THR A 53 28.32 1.66 3.53
N SER A 54 27.02 1.95 3.60
CA SER A 54 26.46 3.14 4.27
C SER A 54 25.67 2.85 5.55
N ILE A 55 25.63 1.57 5.95
CA ILE A 55 24.88 1.08 7.12
C ILE A 55 25.41 1.68 8.42
N SER A 56 26.74 1.80 8.60
CA SER A 56 27.31 2.32 9.87
C SER A 56 26.91 3.76 10.14
N ASN A 57 27.02 4.63 9.13
CA ASN A 57 26.64 6.04 9.22
C ASN A 57 25.13 6.21 9.43
N GLN A 58 24.31 5.35 8.80
CA GLN A 58 22.86 5.38 9.00
C GLN A 58 22.44 4.91 10.38
N GLN A 59 23.12 3.90 10.94
CA GLN A 59 22.81 3.40 12.27
C GLN A 59 23.19 4.43 13.33
N GLU A 60 24.31 5.14 13.15
CA GLU A 60 24.66 6.29 13.98
C GLU A 60 23.64 7.43 13.86
N LEU A 61 23.18 7.74 12.65
CA LEU A 61 22.10 8.71 12.40
C LEU A 61 20.78 8.31 13.05
N GLN A 62 20.38 7.03 12.98
CA GLN A 62 19.14 6.53 13.61
C GLN A 62 19.25 6.52 15.14
N ASN A 63 20.41 6.18 15.69
CA ASN A 63 20.67 6.28 17.13
C ASN A 63 20.56 7.74 17.61
N ARG A 64 21.07 8.67 16.81
CA ARG A 64 21.01 10.11 17.12
C ARG A 64 19.61 10.71 16.88
N PHE A 65 18.88 10.20 15.90
CA PHE A 65 17.58 10.69 15.47
C PHE A 65 16.59 9.53 15.23
N PRO A 66 15.99 8.97 16.30
CA PRO A 66 15.10 7.81 16.20
C PRO A 66 13.87 8.04 15.30
N TRP A 67 13.45 9.30 15.13
CA TRP A 67 12.35 9.67 14.26
C TRP A 67 12.59 9.37 12.78
N ILE A 68 13.85 9.22 12.34
CA ILE A 68 14.20 8.87 10.95
C ILE A 68 13.62 7.51 10.58
N ALA A 69 13.81 6.51 11.45
CA ALA A 69 13.30 5.15 11.21
C ALA A 69 11.77 5.17 11.09
N THR A 70 11.09 5.86 12.01
CA THR A 70 9.63 5.98 11.97
C THR A 70 9.16 6.72 10.72
N GLN A 71 9.85 7.80 10.32
CA GLN A 71 9.50 8.57 9.13
C GLN A 71 9.69 7.75 7.85
N ARG A 72 10.75 6.95 7.75
CA ARG A 72 10.96 6.03 6.63
C ARG A 72 9.82 5.04 6.50
N THR A 73 9.46 4.36 7.60
CA THR A 73 8.34 3.41 7.58
C THR A 73 7.03 4.08 7.17
N SER A 74 6.70 5.24 7.76
CA SER A 74 5.49 5.98 7.39
C SER A 74 5.50 6.40 5.91
N LEU A 75 6.64 6.87 5.40
CA LEU A 75 6.78 7.27 3.99
C LEU A 75 6.62 6.06 3.05
N VAL A 76 7.24 4.94 3.35
CA VAL A 76 7.14 3.70 2.57
C VAL A 76 5.70 3.21 2.51
N ILE A 77 5.00 3.15 3.65
CA ILE A 77 3.59 2.76 3.70
C ILE A 77 2.74 3.67 2.80
N VAL A 78 2.94 4.99 2.88
CA VAL A 78 2.18 5.94 2.05
C VAL A 78 2.49 5.75 0.56
N LEU A 79 3.76 5.60 0.18
CA LEU A 79 4.16 5.37 -1.21
C LEU A 79 3.55 4.08 -1.77
N LEU A 80 3.65 2.98 -1.02
CA LEU A 80 3.05 1.70 -1.40
C LEU A 80 1.53 1.79 -1.48
N TYR A 81 0.88 2.50 -0.56
CA TYR A 81 -0.56 2.72 -0.62
C TYR A 81 -0.99 3.47 -1.87
N PHE A 82 -0.32 4.57 -2.23
CA PHE A 82 -0.68 5.31 -3.44
C PHE A 82 -0.39 4.48 -4.70
N ARG A 83 0.66 3.67 -4.68
CA ARG A 83 0.94 2.72 -5.77
C ARG A 83 -0.17 1.69 -5.91
N LEU A 84 -0.64 1.13 -4.79
CA LEU A 84 -1.82 0.27 -4.72
C LEU A 84 -3.06 0.99 -5.25
N ALA A 85 -3.37 2.19 -4.76
CA ALA A 85 -4.58 2.92 -5.10
C ALA A 85 -4.64 3.30 -6.59
N ILE A 86 -3.50 3.69 -7.17
CA ILE A 86 -3.36 3.99 -8.60
C ILE A 86 -3.60 2.73 -9.44
N ASN A 87 -2.89 1.64 -9.14
CA ASN A 87 -2.98 0.41 -9.95
C ASN A 87 -4.32 -0.32 -9.78
N ARG A 88 -4.96 -0.19 -8.60
CA ARG A 88 -6.30 -0.75 -8.33
C ARG A 88 -7.40 -0.15 -9.21
N VAL A 89 -7.19 1.03 -9.82
CA VAL A 89 -8.12 1.56 -10.84
C VAL A 89 -8.37 0.55 -11.96
N LEU A 90 -7.38 -0.29 -12.28
CA LEU A 90 -7.48 -1.32 -13.31
C LEU A 90 -8.05 -2.66 -12.82
N GLN A 91 -8.49 -2.76 -11.57
CA GLN A 91 -8.95 -4.03 -10.97
C GLN A 91 -10.11 -4.69 -11.72
N VAL A 92 -10.98 -3.88 -12.34
CA VAL A 92 -12.09 -4.37 -13.16
C VAL A 92 -11.63 -5.01 -14.48
N TYR A 93 -10.42 -4.70 -14.94
CA TYR A 93 -9.85 -5.16 -16.20
C TYR A 93 -8.80 -6.28 -16.03
N TRP A 94 -8.48 -6.68 -14.78
CA TRP A 94 -7.41 -7.66 -14.50
C TRP A 94 -7.59 -9.01 -15.18
N LEU A 95 -8.83 -9.42 -15.46
CA LEU A 95 -9.15 -10.71 -16.09
C LEU A 95 -9.23 -10.65 -17.62
N GLU A 96 -9.03 -9.49 -18.25
CA GLU A 96 -9.13 -9.33 -19.71
C GLU A 96 -7.92 -9.91 -20.47
N GLY A 97 -7.02 -10.63 -19.80
CA GLY A 97 -5.90 -11.35 -20.42
C GLY A 97 -4.78 -10.48 -21.01
N SER A 98 -4.84 -9.15 -20.84
CA SER A 98 -3.78 -8.24 -21.29
C SER A 98 -2.57 -8.29 -20.34
N THR A 99 -1.36 -8.37 -20.92
CA THR A 99 -0.09 -8.28 -20.18
C THR A 99 0.01 -7.00 -19.32
N ASN A 100 -0.54 -5.90 -19.82
CA ASN A 100 -0.60 -4.62 -19.13
C ASN A 100 -1.44 -4.70 -17.85
N PHE A 101 -2.60 -5.37 -17.91
CA PHE A 101 -3.45 -5.54 -16.73
C PHE A 101 -2.88 -6.55 -15.74
N ALA A 102 -2.20 -7.60 -16.23
CA ALA A 102 -1.46 -8.52 -15.38
C ALA A 102 -0.33 -7.82 -14.62
N ARG A 103 0.41 -6.91 -15.28
CA ARG A 103 1.42 -6.07 -14.62
C ARG A 103 0.80 -5.18 -13.54
N ALA A 104 -0.30 -4.48 -13.84
CA ALA A 104 -0.98 -3.63 -12.87
C ALA A 104 -1.49 -4.43 -11.65
N ARG A 105 -2.03 -5.64 -11.89
CA ARG A 105 -2.41 -6.59 -10.83
C ARG A 105 -1.21 -6.95 -9.95
N ALA A 106 -0.10 -7.38 -10.53
CA ALA A 106 1.10 -7.75 -9.79
C ALA A 106 1.64 -6.58 -8.94
N ILE A 107 1.68 -5.36 -9.48
CA ILE A 107 2.09 -4.16 -8.74
C ILE A 107 1.11 -3.88 -7.59
N CYS A 108 -0.19 -3.99 -7.83
CA CYS A 108 -1.21 -3.75 -6.82
C CYS A 108 -1.09 -4.72 -5.63
N LEU A 109 -0.97 -6.02 -5.92
CA LEU A 109 -0.88 -7.07 -4.89
C LEU A 109 0.43 -6.98 -4.10
N SER A 110 1.57 -6.82 -4.78
CA SER A 110 2.87 -6.64 -4.10
C SER A 110 2.90 -5.37 -3.25
N SER A 111 2.26 -4.28 -3.70
CA SER A 111 2.11 -3.06 -2.91
C SER A 111 1.23 -3.28 -1.67
N ALA A 112 0.14 -4.06 -1.79
CA ALA A 112 -0.72 -4.40 -0.66
C ALA A 112 0.04 -5.20 0.42
N VAL A 113 0.75 -6.26 0.00
CA VAL A 113 1.61 -7.05 0.88
C VAL A 113 2.68 -6.18 1.53
N GLY A 114 3.30 -5.29 0.75
CA GLY A 114 4.30 -4.35 1.26
C GLY A 114 3.73 -3.42 2.34
N VAL A 115 2.54 -2.85 2.14
CA VAL A 115 1.86 -2.01 3.14
C VAL A 115 1.69 -2.78 4.44
N ILE A 116 1.14 -4.00 4.36
CA ILE A 116 0.87 -4.84 5.53
C ILE A 116 2.18 -5.19 6.24
N ARG A 117 3.18 -5.69 5.51
CA ARG A 117 4.47 -6.09 6.09
C ARG A 117 5.17 -4.92 6.77
N CYS A 118 5.19 -3.74 6.15
CA CYS A 118 5.76 -2.53 6.78
C CYS A 118 4.98 -2.12 8.03
N ALA A 119 3.66 -2.34 8.03
CA ALA A 119 2.80 -2.02 9.16
C ALA A 119 2.93 -3.01 10.33
N THR A 120 3.20 -4.29 10.05
CA THR A 120 3.31 -5.37 11.06
C THR A 120 4.71 -5.51 11.64
N THR A 121 5.76 -5.27 10.84
CA THR A 121 7.17 -5.43 11.25
C THR A 121 7.80 -4.20 11.90
N GLY A 122 7.12 -3.04 11.87
CA GLY A 122 7.61 -1.82 12.48
C GLY A 122 7.79 -1.99 14.00
N GLN A 123 9.03 -1.89 14.48
CA GLN A 123 9.40 -1.94 15.90
C GLN A 123 8.49 -1.01 16.72
N GLU A 124 7.79 -1.61 17.69
CA GLU A 124 6.94 -1.19 18.82
C GLU A 124 6.63 0.28 19.18
N HIS A 125 6.97 1.28 18.38
CA HIS A 125 6.59 2.68 18.60
C HIS A 125 5.18 2.95 18.04
N PHE A 126 4.23 2.17 18.56
CA PHE A 126 2.86 2.01 18.13
C PHE A 126 1.87 3.06 18.66
N SER A 127 2.35 4.18 19.21
CA SER A 127 1.48 5.33 19.52
C SER A 127 0.74 5.86 18.27
N ARG A 128 1.24 5.53 17.07
CA ARG A 128 0.63 5.82 15.76
C ARG A 128 -0.37 4.77 15.26
N LEU A 129 -0.48 3.57 15.82
CA LEU A 129 -1.54 2.63 15.41
C LEU A 129 -2.96 3.13 15.78
N ARG A 130 -3.02 4.09 16.70
CA ARG A 130 -4.25 4.78 17.09
C ARG A 130 -4.76 5.74 16.03
N SER A 131 -3.94 6.11 15.05
CA SER A 131 -4.37 7.04 14.02
C SER A 131 -5.26 6.32 13.00
N TRP A 132 -6.33 7.02 12.59
CA TRP A 132 -7.34 6.47 11.70
C TRP A 132 -6.77 6.14 10.31
N ASP A 133 -5.76 6.90 9.87
CA ASP A 133 -5.09 6.72 8.58
C ASP A 133 -4.40 5.36 8.53
N PHE A 134 -3.67 4.97 9.59
CA PHE A 134 -3.00 3.67 9.64
C PHE A 134 -3.97 2.50 9.45
N ALA A 135 -5.08 2.50 10.20
CA ALA A 135 -6.11 1.47 10.08
C ALA A 135 -6.76 1.46 8.68
N MET A 136 -6.95 2.63 8.05
CA MET A 136 -7.47 2.71 6.68
C MET A 136 -6.53 2.12 5.65
N LEU A 137 -5.22 2.38 5.78
CA LEU A 137 -4.22 1.90 4.84
C LEU A 137 -4.11 0.37 4.91
N ILE A 138 -4.07 -0.20 6.13
CA ILE A 138 -4.12 -1.66 6.32
C ILE A 138 -5.42 -2.20 5.74
N PHE A 139 -6.57 -1.71 6.16
CA PHE A 139 -7.86 -2.21 5.70
C PHE A 139 -7.97 -2.19 4.17
N SER A 140 -7.56 -1.10 3.52
CA SER A 140 -7.57 -1.00 2.06
C SER A 140 -6.65 -2.02 1.39
N ALA A 141 -5.46 -2.28 1.96
CA ALA A 141 -4.56 -3.31 1.46
C ALA A 141 -5.16 -4.71 1.66
N THR A 142 -5.66 -5.02 2.86
CA THR A 142 -6.29 -6.30 3.20
C THR A 142 -7.48 -6.61 2.30
N VAL A 143 -8.41 -5.67 2.12
CA VAL A 143 -9.58 -5.85 1.22
C VAL A 143 -9.13 -6.12 -0.20
N THR A 144 -8.06 -5.48 -0.67
CA THR A 144 -7.53 -5.70 -2.02
C THR A 144 -7.03 -7.13 -2.18
N LEU A 145 -6.29 -7.66 -1.20
CA LEU A 145 -5.81 -9.04 -1.21
C LEU A 145 -6.96 -10.05 -1.03
N ALA A 146 -7.85 -9.78 -0.10
CA ALA A 146 -9.04 -10.58 0.19
C ALA A 146 -9.93 -10.79 -1.04
N LEU A 147 -10.21 -9.73 -1.77
CA LEU A 147 -10.98 -9.82 -3.02
C LEU A 147 -10.24 -10.61 -4.10
N GLU A 148 -8.91 -10.62 -4.08
CA GLU A 148 -8.10 -11.37 -5.02
C GLU A 148 -8.09 -12.87 -4.69
N VAL A 149 -7.80 -13.22 -3.44
CA VAL A 149 -7.82 -14.60 -2.94
C VAL A 149 -9.17 -15.25 -3.21
N ARG A 150 -10.27 -14.52 -3.03
CA ARG A 150 -11.63 -15.03 -3.30
C ARG A 150 -11.93 -15.31 -4.77
N ARG A 151 -11.14 -14.78 -5.71
CA ARG A 151 -11.34 -14.96 -7.16
C ARG A 151 -10.56 -16.14 -7.73
N VAL A 152 -9.60 -16.69 -6.98
CA VAL A 152 -8.66 -17.70 -7.47
C VAL A 152 -8.74 -18.92 -6.55
N ASP A 153 -8.90 -20.11 -7.12
CA ASP A 153 -9.04 -21.35 -6.34
C ASP A 153 -7.73 -21.77 -5.64
N ASP A 154 -6.59 -21.43 -6.23
CA ASP A 154 -5.24 -21.67 -5.68
C ASP A 154 -4.55 -20.32 -5.41
N ALA A 155 -4.92 -19.71 -4.29
CA ALA A 155 -4.40 -18.42 -3.90
C ALA A 155 -2.97 -18.54 -3.35
N ASP A 156 -2.11 -17.59 -3.75
CA ASP A 156 -0.73 -17.51 -3.27
C ASP A 156 -0.69 -17.44 -1.73
N PRO A 157 0.00 -18.38 -1.05
CA PRO A 157 0.11 -18.42 0.41
C PRO A 157 0.60 -17.10 1.03
N GLN A 158 1.44 -16.34 0.33
CA GLN A 158 1.93 -15.05 0.80
C GLN A 158 0.79 -14.02 0.97
N LEU A 159 -0.23 -14.10 0.11
CA LEU A 159 -1.40 -13.22 0.22
C LEU A 159 -2.26 -13.59 1.42
N ILE A 160 -2.43 -14.90 1.66
CA ILE A 160 -3.18 -15.42 2.81
C ILE A 160 -2.49 -15.03 4.12
N GLU A 161 -1.17 -15.21 4.21
CA GLU A 161 -0.36 -14.82 5.36
C GLU A 161 -0.48 -13.31 5.62
N ALA A 162 -0.33 -12.48 4.58
CA ALA A 162 -0.49 -11.03 4.72
C ALA A 162 -1.91 -10.64 5.18
N ILE A 163 -2.97 -11.31 4.70
CA ILE A 163 -4.33 -11.08 5.18
C ILE A 163 -4.43 -11.41 6.67
N ALA A 164 -3.93 -12.57 7.10
CA ALA A 164 -3.96 -12.99 8.51
C ALA A 164 -3.20 -12.01 9.43
N ASP A 165 -1.98 -11.61 9.04
CA ASP A 165 -1.17 -10.63 9.76
C ASP A 165 -1.91 -9.29 9.91
N SER A 166 -2.51 -8.82 8.82
CA SER A 166 -3.24 -7.55 8.82
C SER A 166 -4.48 -7.58 9.72
N VAL A 167 -5.19 -8.71 9.73
CA VAL A 167 -6.35 -8.94 10.61
C VAL A 167 -5.91 -8.90 12.07
N GLN A 168 -4.85 -9.62 12.41
CA GLN A 168 -4.29 -9.62 13.77
C GLN A 168 -3.85 -8.21 14.20
N THR A 169 -3.24 -7.45 13.30
CA THR A 169 -2.84 -6.06 13.59
C THR A 169 -4.03 -5.16 13.86
N LEU A 170 -5.12 -5.28 13.09
CA LEU A 170 -6.33 -4.48 13.30
C LEU A 170 -7.02 -4.86 14.63
N GLU A 171 -7.06 -6.15 14.97
CA GLU A 171 -7.62 -6.65 16.23
C GLU A 171 -6.88 -6.07 17.44
N ARG A 172 -5.53 -5.98 17.39
CA ARG A 172 -4.73 -5.42 18.49
C ARG A 172 -5.09 -3.96 18.83
N VAL A 173 -5.68 -3.22 17.90
CA VAL A 173 -5.88 -1.76 18.02
C VAL A 173 -7.36 -1.35 18.03
N GLU A 174 -8.28 -2.28 17.78
CA GLU A 174 -9.71 -2.00 17.64
C GLU A 174 -10.34 -1.36 18.89
N SER A 175 -9.82 -1.70 20.08
CA SER A 175 -10.28 -1.13 21.36
C SER A 175 -10.04 0.38 21.48
N GLN A 176 -9.09 0.92 20.71
CA GLN A 176 -8.65 2.31 20.75
C GLN A 176 -8.83 3.01 19.40
N ASN A 177 -9.31 2.31 18.37
CA ASN A 177 -9.46 2.81 17.01
C ASN A 177 -10.77 2.29 16.40
N ASN A 178 -11.80 3.15 16.39
CA ASN A 178 -13.12 2.82 15.83
C ASN A 178 -13.06 2.38 14.37
N LEU A 179 -12.10 2.89 13.60
CA LEU A 179 -11.95 2.51 12.21
C LEU A 179 -11.39 1.09 12.08
N ALA A 180 -10.44 0.71 12.93
CA ALA A 180 -9.94 -0.65 12.97
C ALA A 180 -11.04 -1.64 13.40
N LYS A 181 -11.90 -1.24 14.34
CA LYS A 181 -13.08 -2.03 14.74
C LYS A 181 -14.04 -2.25 13.57
N GLU A 182 -14.40 -1.20 12.84
CA GLU A 182 -15.27 -1.35 11.67
C GLU A 182 -14.60 -2.12 10.53
N ALA A 183 -13.30 -1.93 10.32
CA ALA A 183 -12.52 -2.69 9.35
C ALA A 183 -12.55 -4.19 9.66
N ARG A 184 -12.33 -4.60 10.92
CA ARG A 184 -12.44 -6.00 11.36
C ARG A 184 -13.82 -6.58 11.07
N ARG A 185 -14.88 -5.85 11.45
CA ARG A 185 -16.26 -6.27 11.19
C ARG A 185 -16.51 -6.53 9.70
N ILE A 186 -16.10 -5.61 8.83
CA ILE A 186 -16.25 -5.78 7.37
C ILE A 186 -15.44 -6.98 6.86
N LEU A 187 -14.22 -7.17 7.34
CA LEU A 187 -13.38 -8.30 6.94
C LEU A 187 -13.96 -9.65 7.37
N ASP A 188 -14.55 -9.73 8.57
CA ASP A 188 -15.22 -10.94 9.06
C ASP A 188 -16.49 -11.25 8.22
N GLU A 189 -17.26 -10.22 7.84
CA GLU A 189 -18.42 -10.36 6.93
C GLU A 189 -18.00 -10.87 5.54
N MET A 190 -16.77 -10.57 5.08
CA MET A 190 -16.24 -11.03 3.81
C MET A 190 -15.90 -12.54 3.78
N ARG A 191 -16.01 -13.24 4.93
CA ARG A 191 -15.69 -14.68 5.09
C ARG A 191 -14.30 -15.01 4.55
N LEU A 192 -13.30 -14.29 5.04
CA LEU A 192 -11.91 -14.50 4.66
C LEU A 192 -11.36 -15.70 5.41
N VAL A 193 -11.48 -16.86 4.75
CA VAL A 193 -11.16 -18.22 5.24
C VAL A 193 -12.04 -18.66 6.40
#